data_AF-A0A543AFC6-F1
#
_entry.id   AF-A0A543AFC6-F1
#
_cell.length_a   1.000
_cell.length_b   1.000
_cell.length_c   1.000
_cell.angle_alpha   90.00
_cell.angle_beta   90.00
_cell.angle_gamma   90.00
#
_symmetry.space_group_name_H-M   'P 1'
#
loop_
_entity.id
_entity.type
_entity.pdbx_description
1 polymer ?
#
loop_
_entity_poly.entity_id
_entity_poly.type
_entity_poly.pdbx_seq_one_letter_code
_entity_poly.pdbx_strand_id
1 'polypeptide(L)'
;MGTQRFCTKTACSNSAAATLTFNYADSTVVLGPMSQRAEPHAHDLCAKHAQQFTAPVGWEFLQLTEHLTDDDDLLAVANAVAAPEIPEAPAEASSGTIQPVDRSVAPARPSPLPEHHTGLRLVRPE
;
A
#
# COMPACT_ATOMS: atom_id res chain seq x y z
N MET A 1 15.20 -28.71 0.49
CA MET A 1 14.19 -28.70 -0.60
C MET A 1 12.95 -28.01 -0.04
N GLY A 2 12.54 -26.87 -0.62
CA GLY A 2 11.37 -26.14 -0.16
C GLY A 2 10.08 -26.90 -0.48
N THR A 3 9.11 -26.88 0.42
CA THR A 3 7.76 -27.37 0.14
C THR A 3 7.11 -26.47 -0.92
N GLN A 4 6.87 -27.02 -2.11
CA GLN A 4 6.20 -26.30 -3.18
C GLN A 4 4.73 -26.06 -2.82
N ARG A 5 4.32 -24.79 -2.85
CA ARG A 5 2.96 -24.38 -2.54
C ARG A 5 2.15 -24.26 -3.82
N PHE A 6 0.88 -24.64 -3.73
CA PHE A 6 -0.07 -24.62 -4.84
C PHE A 6 -1.18 -23.61 -4.58
N CYS A 7 -1.85 -23.22 -5.66
CA CYS A 7 -2.98 -22.31 -5.59
C CYS A 7 -4.12 -22.87 -4.73
N THR A 8 -4.70 -22.04 -3.87
CA THR A 8 -5.80 -22.39 -2.95
C THR A 8 -7.15 -22.52 -3.67
N LYS A 9 -7.27 -21.98 -4.90
CA LYS A 9 -8.52 -22.08 -5.69
C LYS A 9 -8.82 -23.54 -6.00
N THR A 10 -10.08 -23.94 -5.78
CA THR A 10 -10.59 -25.27 -6.08
C THR A 10 -10.26 -25.68 -7.51
N ALA A 11 -9.80 -26.93 -7.70
CA ALA A 11 -9.40 -27.50 -8.99
C ALA A 11 -8.20 -26.81 -9.68
N CYS A 12 -7.46 -25.93 -8.99
CA CYS A 12 -6.22 -25.36 -9.50
C CYS A 12 -4.99 -26.07 -8.92
N SER A 13 -4.17 -26.67 -9.78
CA SER A 13 -2.91 -27.32 -9.40
C SER A 13 -1.66 -26.49 -9.77
N ASN A 14 -1.84 -25.22 -10.14
CA ASN A 14 -0.73 -24.34 -10.50
C ASN A 14 0.08 -23.94 -9.26
N SER A 15 1.39 -23.79 -9.43
CA SER A 15 2.28 -23.24 -8.41
C SER A 15 1.80 -21.86 -7.95
N ALA A 16 1.86 -21.62 -6.64
CA ALA A 16 1.62 -20.31 -6.06
C ALA A 16 2.67 -19.29 -6.53
N ALA A 17 2.23 -18.06 -6.77
CA ALA A 17 3.08 -16.93 -7.17
C ALA A 17 2.81 -15.67 -6.33
N ALA A 18 1.64 -15.58 -5.71
CA ALA A 18 1.23 -14.46 -4.87
C ALA A 18 0.54 -14.99 -3.61
N THR A 19 0.55 -14.18 -2.55
CA THR A 19 -0.16 -14.45 -1.31
C THR A 19 -1.21 -13.36 -1.08
N LEU A 20 -2.44 -13.77 -0.84
CA LEU A 20 -3.61 -12.91 -0.60
C LEU A 20 -4.01 -12.98 0.88
N THR A 21 -4.18 -11.83 1.52
CA THR A 21 -4.57 -11.72 2.92
C THR A 21 -5.78 -10.82 3.08
N PHE A 22 -6.74 -11.23 3.92
CA PHE A 22 -7.93 -10.44 4.25
C PHE A 22 -7.81 -9.87 5.67
N ASN A 23 -7.98 -8.56 5.80
CA ASN A 23 -8.23 -7.88 7.07
C ASN A 23 -9.69 -7.46 7.13
N TYR A 24 -10.50 -8.29 7.79
CA TYR A 24 -11.94 -8.06 7.92
C TYR A 24 -12.30 -6.84 8.76
N ALA A 25 -11.49 -6.48 9.76
CA ALA A 25 -11.79 -5.35 10.65
C ALA A 25 -11.75 -4.02 9.90
N ASP A 26 -10.86 -3.93 8.91
CA ASP A 26 -10.64 -2.75 8.09
C ASP A 26 -11.35 -2.83 6.73
N SER A 27 -11.97 -3.99 6.41
CA SER A 27 -12.49 -4.30 5.08
C SER A 27 -11.42 -4.17 3.98
N THR A 28 -10.23 -4.66 4.26
CA THR A 28 -9.06 -4.51 3.38
C THR A 28 -8.55 -5.86 2.93
N VAL A 29 -8.14 -5.96 1.67
CA VAL A 29 -7.52 -7.14 1.09
C VAL A 29 -6.20 -6.77 0.43
N VAL A 30 -5.15 -7.49 0.81
CA VAL A 30 -3.78 -7.28 0.34
C VAL A 30 -3.37 -8.47 -0.52
N LEU A 31 -2.99 -8.20 -1.76
CA LEU A 31 -2.36 -9.16 -2.66
C LEU A 31 -0.88 -8.79 -2.80
N GLY A 32 0.00 -9.63 -2.29
CA GLY A 32 1.45 -9.42 -2.34
C GLY A 32 2.21 -10.53 -3.06
N PRO A 33 3.53 -10.39 -3.23
CA PRO A 33 4.40 -11.47 -3.66
C PRO A 33 4.24 -12.69 -2.73
N MET A 34 4.61 -13.87 -3.24
CA MET A 34 4.53 -15.10 -2.45
C MET A 34 5.32 -14.96 -1.14
N SER A 35 4.62 -15.04 -0.01
CA SER A 35 5.21 -14.92 1.32
C SER A 35 6.31 -15.94 1.51
N GLN A 36 7.41 -15.60 2.19
CA GLN A 36 8.54 -16.53 2.38
C GLN A 36 8.15 -17.79 3.15
N ARG A 37 7.22 -17.66 4.10
CA ARG A 37 6.63 -18.75 4.87
C ARG A 37 5.14 -18.90 4.52
N ALA A 38 4.62 -20.10 4.69
CA ALA A 38 3.19 -20.36 4.59
C ALA A 38 2.50 -19.81 5.83
N GLU A 39 1.66 -18.79 5.64
CA GLU A 39 0.90 -18.16 6.71
C GLU A 39 -0.49 -18.83 6.84
N PRO A 40 -0.95 -19.15 8.06
CA PRO A 40 -2.16 -19.95 8.27
C PRO A 40 -3.46 -19.25 7.85
N HIS A 41 -3.47 -17.92 7.75
CA HIS A 41 -4.64 -17.11 7.40
C HIS A 41 -4.52 -16.46 6.01
N ALA A 42 -3.52 -16.87 5.23
CA ALA A 42 -3.30 -16.33 3.90
C ALA A 42 -3.66 -17.36 2.83
N HIS A 43 -4.05 -16.87 1.66
CA HIS A 43 -4.38 -17.68 0.50
C HIS A 43 -3.31 -17.54 -0.56
N ASP A 44 -2.65 -18.63 -0.89
CA ASP A 44 -1.68 -18.64 -1.97
C ASP A 44 -2.40 -18.77 -3.32
N LEU A 45 -2.12 -17.87 -4.25
CA LEU A 45 -2.72 -17.80 -5.58
C LEU A 45 -1.66 -17.97 -6.66
N CYS A 46 -2.00 -18.69 -7.74
CA CYS A 46 -1.15 -18.69 -8.94
C CYS A 46 -1.29 -17.35 -9.69
N ALA A 47 -0.34 -17.04 -10.57
CA ALA A 47 -0.31 -15.78 -11.31
C ALA A 47 -1.63 -15.46 -12.04
N LYS A 48 -2.30 -16.47 -12.60
CA LYS A 48 -3.61 -16.30 -13.26
C LYS A 48 -4.69 -15.86 -12.27
N HIS A 49 -4.81 -16.56 -11.14
CA HIS A 49 -5.84 -16.24 -10.15
C HIS A 49 -5.56 -14.95 -9.38
N ALA A 50 -4.30 -14.59 -9.21
CA ALA A 50 -3.90 -13.29 -8.67
C ALA A 50 -4.36 -12.15 -9.60
N GLN A 51 -4.12 -12.26 -10.91
CA GLN A 51 -4.53 -11.24 -11.90
C GLN A 51 -6.06 -11.14 -12.08
N GLN A 52 -6.78 -12.24 -11.88
CA GLN A 52 -8.23 -12.29 -12.01
C GLN A 52 -8.96 -12.02 -10.68
N PHE A 53 -8.23 -11.82 -9.59
CA PHE A 53 -8.84 -11.57 -8.30
C PHE A 53 -9.56 -10.21 -8.32
N THR A 54 -10.72 -10.16 -7.67
CA THR A 54 -11.48 -8.92 -7.49
C THR A 54 -11.91 -8.87 -6.04
N ALA A 55 -11.62 -7.75 -5.38
CA ALA A 55 -12.02 -7.53 -4.01
C ALA A 55 -13.56 -7.45 -3.89
N PRO A 56 -14.13 -7.80 -2.72
CA PRO A 56 -15.55 -7.59 -2.47
C PRO A 56 -15.92 -6.09 -2.57
N VAL A 57 -17.20 -5.80 -2.83
CA VAL A 57 -17.69 -4.42 -2.94
C VAL A 57 -17.51 -3.69 -1.60
N GLY A 58 -16.99 -2.46 -1.66
CA GLY A 58 -16.74 -1.65 -0.48
C GLY A 58 -15.47 -2.03 0.28
N TRP A 59 -14.65 -2.93 -0.26
CA TRP A 59 -13.35 -3.30 0.32
C TRP A 59 -12.21 -2.53 -0.36
N GLU A 60 -11.19 -2.18 0.42
CA GLU A 60 -9.94 -1.65 -0.10
C GLU A 60 -9.08 -2.79 -0.67
N PHE A 61 -8.58 -2.62 -1.90
CA PHE A 61 -7.70 -3.58 -2.54
C PHE A 61 -6.30 -3.00 -2.71
N LEU A 62 -5.33 -3.61 -2.03
CA LEU A 62 -3.92 -3.23 -2.05
C LEU A 62 -3.12 -4.30 -2.77
N GLN A 63 -2.48 -3.95 -3.88
CA GLN A 63 -1.57 -4.84 -4.58
C GLN A 63 -0.12 -4.40 -4.35
N LEU A 64 0.65 -5.23 -3.66
CA LEU A 64 2.08 -5.03 -3.48
C LEU A 64 2.82 -5.63 -4.69
N THR A 65 3.39 -4.75 -5.51
CA THR A 65 4.34 -5.14 -6.55
C THR A 65 5.75 -4.94 -6.01
N GLU A 66 6.63 -5.90 -6.30
CA GLU A 66 8.05 -5.77 -5.98
C GLU A 66 8.66 -4.82 -7.03
N HIS A 67 8.43 -3.52 -6.87
CA HIS A 67 9.18 -2.50 -7.61
C HIS A 67 10.29 -2.01 -6.68
N LEU A 68 11.35 -2.79 -6.60
CA LEU A 68 12.60 -2.28 -6.08
C LEU A 68 13.06 -1.25 -7.11
N THR A 69 13.02 0.03 -6.76
CA THR A 69 13.70 1.07 -7.52
C THR A 69 15.14 0.61 -7.77
N ASP A 70 15.69 0.94 -8.93
CA ASP A 70 17.09 0.59 -9.22
C ASP A 70 17.98 1.05 -8.07
N ASP A 71 19.00 0.26 -7.73
CA ASP A 71 19.90 0.56 -6.60
C ASP A 71 20.51 1.98 -6.74
N ASP A 72 20.71 2.45 -7.98
CA ASP A 72 21.13 3.81 -8.32
C ASP A 72 20.12 4.89 -7.91
N ASP A 73 18.83 4.66 -8.16
CA ASP A 73 17.76 5.59 -7.79
C ASP A 73 17.64 5.71 -6.26
N LEU A 74 17.80 4.59 -5.56
CA LEU A 74 17.84 4.55 -4.09
C LEU A 74 19.04 5.32 -3.53
N LEU A 75 20.21 5.19 -4.15
CA LEU A 75 21.43 5.92 -3.79
C LEU A 75 21.29 7.42 -4.11
N ALA A 76 20.65 7.78 -5.22
CA ALA A 76 20.38 9.17 -5.59
C ALA A 76 19.47 9.86 -4.56
N VAL A 77 18.40 9.20 -4.12
CA VAL A 77 17.51 9.71 -3.06
C VAL A 77 18.26 9.85 -1.74
N ALA A 78 19.06 8.86 -1.36
CA ALA A 78 19.86 8.92 -0.13
C ALA A 78 20.82 10.12 -0.14
N ASN A 79 21.48 10.38 -1.27
CA ASN A 79 22.36 11.53 -1.44
C ASN A 79 21.60 12.86 -1.44
N ALA A 80 20.42 12.93 -2.07
CA ALA A 80 19.61 14.14 -2.11
C ALA A 80 19.12 14.56 -0.71
N VAL A 81 18.75 13.59 0.15
CA VAL A 81 18.35 13.84 1.55
C VAL A 81 19.56 14.14 2.44
N ALA A 82 20.72 13.54 2.13
CA ALA A 82 21.97 13.80 2.85
C ALA A 82 22.60 15.15 2.48
N ALA A 83 22.27 15.72 1.32
CA ALA A 83 22.75 17.03 0.91
C ALA A 83 22.19 18.08 1.89
N PRO A 84 23.05 18.79 2.63
CA PRO A 84 22.59 19.91 3.45
C PRO A 84 22.01 20.97 2.50
N GLU A 85 20.87 21.55 2.86
CA GLU A 85 20.44 22.84 2.31
C GLU A 85 21.56 23.85 2.61
N ILE A 86 22.51 24.02 1.70
CA ILE A 86 23.47 25.11 1.78
C ILE A 86 22.66 26.34 1.38
N PRO A 87 22.35 27.28 2.30
CA PRO A 87 21.82 28.55 1.87
C PRO A 87 22.96 29.19 1.08
N GLU A 88 22.82 29.28 -0.24
CA GLU A 88 23.66 30.16 -1.03
C GLU A 88 23.44 31.56 -0.46
N ALA A 89 24.40 32.07 0.30
CA ALA A 89 24.28 33.33 0.98
C ALA A 89 24.28 34.48 -0.04
N PRO A 90 23.33 35.42 0.09
CA PRO A 90 23.67 36.82 -0.08
C PRO A 90 23.69 37.49 1.30
N ALA A 91 24.84 38.10 1.58
CA ALA A 91 25.12 39.18 2.53
C ALA A 91 23.98 39.66 3.47
N GLU A 92 24.29 39.59 4.76
CA GLU A 92 23.99 40.55 5.84
C GLU A 92 22.54 40.98 6.12
N ALA A 93 22.14 40.69 7.37
CA ALA A 93 21.21 41.41 8.24
C ALA A 93 19.70 41.40 7.92
N SER A 94 18.96 40.56 8.66
CA SER A 94 18.01 41.09 9.65
C SER A 94 17.48 39.99 10.57
N SER A 95 17.49 40.33 11.86
CA SER A 95 16.94 39.56 12.97
C SER A 95 15.45 39.29 12.75
N GLY A 96 15.11 38.03 12.47
CA GLY A 96 13.77 37.49 12.61
C GLY A 96 13.79 36.44 13.71
N THR A 97 13.39 36.79 14.92
CA THR A 97 13.15 35.83 15.99
C THR A 97 12.09 34.82 15.54
N ILE A 98 12.52 33.60 15.21
CA ILE A 98 11.61 32.46 15.04
C ILE A 98 11.14 32.09 16.45
N GLN A 99 9.90 32.46 16.80
CA GLN A 99 9.29 31.96 18.02
C GLN A 99 8.94 30.47 17.84
N PRO A 100 9.21 29.62 18.83
CA PRO A 100 8.76 28.24 18.81
C PRO A 100 7.22 28.23 18.82
N VAL A 101 6.63 27.68 17.76
CA VAL A 101 5.19 27.42 17.70
C VAL A 101 4.84 26.35 18.73
N ASP A 102 3.94 26.70 19.64
CA ASP A 102 3.37 25.77 20.61
C ASP A 102 2.61 24.67 19.88
N ARG A 103 3.07 23.43 20.04
CA ARG A 103 2.54 22.22 19.37
C ARG A 103 1.26 21.66 20.03
N SER A 104 0.60 22.39 20.92
CA SER A 104 -0.56 21.87 21.67
C SER A 104 -1.90 21.94 20.92
N VAL A 105 -1.90 22.23 19.61
CA VAL A 105 -3.10 22.01 18.78
C VAL A 105 -3.25 20.52 18.51
N ALA A 106 -4.16 19.88 19.24
CA ALA A 106 -4.68 18.57 18.87
C ALA A 106 -5.33 18.69 17.48
N PRO A 107 -5.06 17.78 16.52
CA PRO A 107 -5.78 17.77 15.26
C PRO A 107 -7.26 17.47 15.58
N ALA A 108 -8.14 18.44 15.33
CA ALA A 108 -9.57 18.19 15.33
C ALA A 108 -9.84 17.16 14.22
N ARG A 109 -10.39 15.99 14.60
CA ARG A 109 -10.90 15.03 13.62
C ARG A 109 -11.94 15.78 12.77
N PRO A 110 -11.79 15.85 11.44
CA PRO A 110 -12.85 16.39 10.61
C PRO A 110 -14.09 15.49 10.80
N SER A 111 -15.24 16.11 11.04
CA SER A 111 -16.52 15.41 11.13
C SER A 111 -16.79 14.62 9.84
N PRO A 112 -17.35 13.40 9.91
CA PRO A 112 -17.68 12.63 8.71
C PRO A 112 -18.69 13.43 7.86
N LEU A 113 -18.37 13.59 6.58
CA LEU A 113 -19.24 14.19 5.59
C LEU A 113 -20.48 13.31 5.38
N PRO A 114 -21.68 13.88 5.14
CA PRO A 114 -22.88 13.08 4.88
C PRO A 114 -22.75 12.34 3.54
N GLU A 115 -22.90 11.01 3.61
CA GLU A 115 -22.83 10.11 2.48
C GLU A 115 -24.07 10.27 1.60
N HIS A 116 -23.93 10.99 0.48
CA HIS A 116 -24.91 10.95 -0.60
C HIS A 116 -24.75 9.63 -1.37
N HIS A 117 -25.35 8.57 -0.84
CA HIS A 117 -25.59 7.31 -1.52
C HIS A 117 -26.39 7.49 -2.83
N THR A 118 -25.66 7.81 -3.89
CA THR A 118 -26.21 7.80 -5.25
C THR A 118 -26.33 6.35 -5.69
N GLY A 119 -27.59 5.90 -5.81
CA GLY A 119 -27.94 4.52 -6.12
C GLY A 119 -27.38 4.06 -7.47
N LEU A 120 -26.54 3.03 -7.43
CA LEU A 120 -26.10 2.29 -8.61
C LEU A 120 -26.98 1.05 -8.78
N ARG A 121 -27.72 1.01 -9.90
CA ARG A 121 -28.48 -0.16 -10.35
C ARG A 121 -27.54 -1.15 -11.03
N LEU A 122 -27.57 -2.41 -10.58
CA LEU A 122 -26.88 -3.53 -11.21
C LEU A 122 -27.53 -3.87 -12.56
N VAL A 123 -26.78 -3.81 -13.65
CA VAL A 123 -27.18 -4.39 -14.95
C VAL A 123 -26.60 -5.81 -15.01
N ARG A 124 -27.49 -6.81 -15.08
CA ARG A 124 -27.11 -8.22 -15.23
C ARG A 124 -26.72 -8.49 -16.68
N PRO A 125 -25.58 -9.13 -16.98
CA PRO A 125 -25.35 -9.68 -18.31
C PRO A 125 -26.13 -10.98 -18.48
N GLU A 126 -26.65 -11.15 -19.68
CA GLU A 126 -27.41 -12.30 -20.23
C GLU A 126 -26.63 -13.62 -20.27
#